data_AF-A0A927U062-F1
#
_entry.id   AF-A0A927U062-F1
#
_cell.length_a   1.000
_cell.length_b   1.000
_cell.length_c   1.000
_cell.angle_alpha   90.00
_cell.angle_beta   90.00
_cell.angle_gamma   90.00
#
_symmetry.space_group_name_H-M   'P 1'
#
loop_
_entity.id
_entity.type
_entity.pdbx_description
1 polymer ?
#
loop_
_entity_poly.entity_id
_entity_poly.type
_entity_poly.pdbx_seq_one_letter_code
_entity_poly.pdbx_strand_id
1 'polypeptide(L)'
;MAVPDIEMLCILSDYFEVSLDELLDRKTELKRKISEWKSENAGKQAFSEKTDLLEDISGADDLLIQLVLRRLELPDVVFIMQGSTYPVCERIFANLSLKIAGLVIDSMKKTEPEENEVIRAEKKFLEAAEDIRRRVGK
;
A
#
# COMPACT_ATOMS: atom_id res chain seq x y z
N MET A 1 16.25 25.23 16.72
CA MET A 1 17.19 24.17 16.29
C MET A 1 17.51 24.40 14.83
N ALA A 2 18.78 24.43 14.45
CA ALA A 2 19.16 24.50 13.04
C ALA A 2 18.82 23.16 12.39
N VAL A 3 18.01 23.18 11.32
CA VAL A 3 17.74 21.99 10.53
C VAL A 3 18.97 21.75 9.65
N PRO A 4 19.57 20.55 9.66
CA PRO A 4 20.67 20.25 8.77
C PRO A 4 20.28 20.47 7.32
N ASP A 5 21.13 21.16 6.55
CA ASP A 5 20.97 21.20 5.11
C ASP A 5 21.35 19.85 4.49
N ILE A 6 21.07 19.71 3.19
CA ILE A 6 21.30 18.45 2.47
C ILE A 6 22.78 18.09 2.40
N GLU A 7 23.68 19.07 2.30
CA GLU A 7 25.12 18.84 2.25
C GLU A 7 25.62 18.28 3.58
N MET A 8 25.19 18.84 4.70
CA MET A 8 25.53 18.34 6.02
C MET A 8 24.98 16.93 6.26
N LEU A 9 23.76 16.63 5.78
CA LEU A 9 23.21 15.27 5.87
C LEU A 9 24.04 14.26 5.07
N CYS A 10 24.49 14.61 3.87
CA CYS A 10 25.37 13.75 3.06
C CYS A 10 26.74 13.56 3.74
N ILE A 11 27.34 14.62 4.27
CA ILE A 11 28.61 14.52 5.02
C ILE A 11 28.46 13.59 6.22
N LEU A 12 27.37 13.71 6.96
CA LEU A 12 27.10 12.84 8.10
C LEU A 12 26.86 11.40 7.67
N SER A 13 26.12 11.15 6.59
CA SER A 13 25.89 9.79 6.09
C SER A 13 27.19 9.12 5.66
N ASP A 14 28.07 9.87 4.98
CA ASP A 14 29.38 9.39 4.58
C ASP A 14 30.29 9.15 5.80
N TYR A 15 30.30 10.07 6.77
CA TYR A 15 31.09 9.96 8.00
C TYR A 15 30.71 8.74 8.84
N PHE A 16 29.42 8.42 8.92
CA PHE A 16 28.92 7.26 9.66
C PHE A 16 28.86 5.98 8.83
N GLU A 17 29.20 6.04 7.54
CA GLU A 17 29.10 4.92 6.58
C GLU A 17 27.70 4.28 6.54
N VAL A 18 26.65 5.11 6.62
CA VAL A 18 25.25 4.67 6.57
C VAL A 18 24.51 5.37 5.44
N SER A 19 23.37 4.83 5.00
CA SER A 19 22.49 5.53 4.06
C SER A 19 21.78 6.72 4.73
N LEU A 20 21.36 7.71 3.93
CA LEU A 20 20.52 8.82 4.43
C LEU A 20 19.23 8.34 5.09
N ASP A 21 18.65 7.23 4.61
CA ASP A 21 17.42 6.68 5.20
C ASP A 21 17.67 6.04 6.57
N GLU A 22 18.86 5.49 6.80
CA GLU A 22 19.30 4.98 8.11
C GLU A 22 19.67 6.12 9.05
N LEU A 23 20.42 7.12 8.56
CA LEU A 23 20.76 8.32 9.32
C LEU A 23 19.51 9.06 9.84
N LEU A 24 18.45 9.07 9.05
CA LEU A 24 17.18 9.73 9.36
C LEU A 24 16.13 8.78 9.98
N ASP A 25 16.48 7.52 10.23
CA ASP A 25 15.61 6.48 10.79
C ASP A 25 14.24 6.31 10.08
N ARG A 26 14.19 6.66 8.78
CA ARG A 26 12.95 6.69 7.99
C ARG A 26 12.30 5.32 7.89
N LYS A 27 13.10 4.26 7.88
CA LYS A 27 12.60 2.87 7.84
C LYS A 27 11.80 2.51 9.09
N THR A 28 12.25 2.96 10.26
CA THR A 28 11.56 2.72 11.53
C THR A 28 10.29 3.53 11.62
N GLU A 29 10.32 4.79 11.18
CA GLU A 29 9.13 5.64 11.10
C GLU A 29 8.04 5.02 10.21
N LEU A 30 8.42 4.54 9.02
CA LEU A 30 7.50 3.86 8.10
C LEU A 30 6.90 2.59 8.71
N LYS A 31 7.73 1.77 9.37
CA LYS A 31 7.26 0.55 10.06
C LYS A 31 6.26 0.88 11.17
N ARG A 32 6.58 1.88 11.99
CA ARG A 32 5.70 2.35 13.08
C ARG A 32 4.36 2.79 12.52
N LYS A 33 4.37 3.62 11.49
CA LYS A 33 3.16 4.12 10.82
C LYS A 33 2.28 3.00 10.26
N ILE A 34 2.89 1.99 9.61
CA ILE A 34 2.15 0.83 9.10
C ILE A 34 1.56 0.02 10.26
N SER A 35 2.32 -0.17 11.35
CA SER A 35 1.86 -0.88 12.55
C SER A 35 0.70 -0.15 13.25
N GLU A 36 0.78 1.17 13.38
CA GLU A 36 -0.29 2.02 13.92
C GLU A 36 -1.56 1.88 13.07
N TRP A 37 -1.44 2.02 11.74
CA TRP A 37 -2.58 1.85 10.84
C TRP A 37 -3.23 0.47 10.99
N LYS A 38 -2.42 -0.61 11.06
CA LYS A 38 -2.94 -1.97 11.24
C LYS A 38 -3.71 -2.12 12.55
N SER A 39 -3.17 -1.58 13.65
CA SER A 39 -3.82 -1.62 14.95
C SER A 39 -5.15 -0.86 14.97
N GLU A 40 -5.19 0.31 14.34
CA GLU A 40 -6.40 1.14 14.26
C GLU A 40 -7.48 0.54 13.36
N ASN A 41 -7.09 -0.24 12.35
CA ASN A 41 -7.99 -0.77 11.32
C ASN A 41 -8.27 -2.27 11.46
N ALA A 42 -7.87 -2.93 12.54
CA ALA A 42 -8.04 -4.38 12.71
C ALA A 42 -9.50 -4.85 12.58
N GLY A 43 -10.49 -3.99 12.87
CA GLY A 43 -11.92 -4.25 12.72
C GLY A 43 -12.55 -3.74 11.42
N LYS A 44 -11.74 -3.26 10.46
CA LYS A 44 -12.22 -2.60 9.24
C LYS A 44 -13.10 -3.52 8.40
N GLN A 45 -14.31 -3.03 8.11
CA GLN A 45 -15.28 -3.63 7.20
C GLN A 45 -15.18 -2.98 5.81
N ALA A 46 -15.82 -3.60 4.82
CA ALA A 46 -15.99 -3.01 3.50
C ALA A 46 -16.75 -1.68 3.57
N PHE A 47 -16.48 -0.79 2.61
CA PHE A 47 -17.13 0.52 2.51
C PHE A 47 -18.63 0.40 2.26
N SER A 48 -19.05 -0.57 1.46
CA SER A 48 -20.44 -1.00 1.33
C SER A 48 -20.52 -2.48 0.92
N GLU A 49 -21.73 -3.04 0.91
CA GLU A 49 -21.98 -4.42 0.44
C GLU A 49 -21.55 -4.64 -1.03
N LYS A 50 -21.38 -3.56 -1.82
CA LYS A 50 -21.00 -3.62 -3.23
C LYS A 50 -19.50 -3.51 -3.47
N THR A 51 -18.73 -3.17 -2.44
CA THR A 51 -17.28 -2.89 -2.51
C THR A 51 -16.45 -3.97 -1.81
N ASP A 52 -16.97 -5.18 -1.67
CA ASP A 52 -16.22 -6.31 -1.14
C ASP A 52 -15.92 -7.32 -2.26
N LEU A 53 -15.58 -6.81 -3.45
CA LEU A 53 -15.37 -7.65 -4.63
C LEU A 53 -14.08 -8.46 -4.56
N LEU A 54 -13.20 -8.13 -3.60
CA LEU A 54 -11.85 -8.69 -3.46
C LEU A 54 -11.72 -9.70 -2.33
N GLU A 55 -12.80 -10.15 -1.69
CA GLU A 55 -12.74 -11.10 -0.55
C GLU A 55 -11.86 -12.33 -0.87
N ASP A 56 -12.03 -12.89 -2.07
CA ASP A 56 -11.30 -14.05 -2.58
C ASP A 56 -9.78 -13.83 -2.79
N ILE A 57 -9.32 -12.57 -2.87
CA ILE A 57 -7.88 -12.27 -3.05
C ILE A 57 -7.06 -12.61 -1.81
N SER A 58 -7.71 -12.70 -0.65
CA SER A 58 -7.05 -13.06 0.61
C SER A 58 -6.33 -14.40 0.52
N GLY A 59 -6.87 -15.33 -0.29
CA GLY A 59 -6.28 -16.64 -0.56
C GLY A 59 -5.35 -16.70 -1.79
N ALA A 60 -5.15 -15.58 -2.49
CA ALA A 60 -4.30 -15.55 -3.68
C ALA A 60 -2.80 -15.58 -3.34
N ASP A 61 -2.01 -16.10 -4.29
CA ASP A 61 -0.56 -16.14 -4.17
C ASP A 61 0.06 -14.73 -4.23
N ASP A 62 1.19 -14.55 -3.56
CA ASP A 62 1.91 -13.26 -3.49
C ASP A 62 2.30 -12.72 -4.86
N LEU A 63 2.72 -13.60 -5.77
CA LEU A 63 3.20 -13.21 -7.09
C LEU A 63 2.05 -12.62 -7.92
N LEU A 64 0.86 -13.21 -7.91
CA LEU A 64 -0.33 -12.68 -8.57
C LEU A 64 -0.65 -11.29 -8.03
N ILE A 65 -0.70 -11.12 -6.71
CA ILE A 65 -0.99 -9.83 -6.08
C ILE A 65 0.05 -8.78 -6.50
N GLN A 66 1.34 -9.12 -6.46
CA GLN A 66 2.41 -8.21 -6.89
C GLN A 66 2.31 -7.84 -8.38
N LEU A 67 1.96 -8.79 -9.24
CA LEU A 67 1.79 -8.54 -10.67
C LEU A 67 0.57 -7.66 -10.95
N VAL A 68 -0.53 -7.82 -10.20
CA VAL A 68 -1.70 -6.95 -10.28
C VAL A 68 -1.36 -5.55 -9.80
N LEU A 69 -0.73 -5.42 -8.61
CA LEU A 69 -0.35 -4.11 -8.04
C LEU A 69 0.55 -3.30 -8.97
N ARG A 70 1.38 -3.95 -9.80
CA ARG A 70 2.20 -3.28 -10.84
C ARG A 70 1.38 -2.67 -11.99
N ARG A 71 0.13 -3.09 -12.18
CA ARG A 71 -0.79 -2.58 -13.22
C ARG A 71 -1.73 -1.50 -12.70
N LEU A 72 -1.77 -1.30 -11.39
CA LEU A 72 -2.63 -0.33 -10.74
C LEU A 72 -1.89 0.99 -10.53
N GLU A 73 -2.65 2.08 -10.58
CA GLU A 73 -2.14 3.39 -10.20
C GLU A 73 -2.28 3.56 -8.68
N LEU A 74 -1.52 4.51 -8.11
CA LEU A 74 -1.61 4.79 -6.68
C LEU A 74 -3.05 5.09 -6.20
N PRO A 75 -3.87 5.90 -6.92
CA PRO A 75 -5.25 6.13 -6.52
C PRO A 75 -6.09 4.85 -6.47
N ASP A 76 -5.89 3.91 -7.40
CA ASP A 76 -6.60 2.63 -7.39
C ASP A 76 -6.30 1.85 -6.11
N VAL A 77 -5.02 1.76 -5.74
CA VAL A 77 -4.60 1.08 -4.50
C VAL A 77 -5.16 1.79 -3.27
N VAL A 78 -5.15 3.13 -3.24
CA VAL A 78 -5.72 3.92 -2.14
C VAL A 78 -7.22 3.64 -1.99
N PHE A 79 -7.98 3.66 -3.07
CA PHE A 79 -9.42 3.39 -3.05
C PHE A 79 -9.74 1.97 -2.63
N ILE A 80 -8.99 0.98 -3.10
CA ILE A 80 -9.12 -0.41 -2.64
C ILE A 80 -8.85 -0.49 -1.14
N MET A 81 -7.77 0.11 -0.65
CA MET A 81 -7.42 0.08 0.77
C MET A 81 -8.45 0.78 1.67
N GLN A 82 -9.15 1.80 1.15
CA GLN A 82 -10.24 2.45 1.87
C GLN A 82 -11.56 1.68 1.75
N GLY A 83 -11.73 0.92 0.66
CA GLY A 83 -12.94 0.22 0.26
C GLY A 83 -13.11 -1.18 0.84
N SER A 84 -12.00 -1.93 0.94
CA SER A 84 -12.04 -3.36 1.23
C SER A 84 -11.93 -3.67 2.72
N THR A 85 -12.19 -4.92 3.07
CA THR A 85 -12.04 -5.45 4.43
C THR A 85 -10.58 -5.50 4.90
N TYR A 86 -10.37 -5.61 6.22
CA TYR A 86 -9.01 -5.71 6.79
C TYR A 86 -8.16 -6.86 6.20
N PRO A 87 -8.67 -8.09 6.00
CA PRO A 87 -7.87 -9.18 5.41
C PRO A 87 -7.31 -8.86 4.02
N VAL A 88 -8.14 -8.24 3.16
CA VAL A 88 -7.71 -7.78 1.83
C VAL A 88 -6.62 -6.71 1.96
N CYS A 89 -6.85 -5.71 2.82
CA CYS A 89 -5.89 -4.64 3.09
C CYS A 89 -4.54 -5.18 3.59
N GLU A 90 -4.57 -6.15 4.50
CA GLU A 90 -3.38 -6.79 5.02
C GLU A 90 -2.62 -7.55 3.93
N ARG A 91 -3.35 -8.24 3.04
CA ARG A 91 -2.76 -8.97 1.93
C ARG A 91 -2.07 -8.06 0.92
N ILE A 92 -2.67 -6.90 0.65
CA ILE A 92 -2.07 -5.84 -0.19
C ILE A 92 -0.82 -5.29 0.51
N PHE A 93 -0.90 -4.92 1.79
CA PHE A 93 0.26 -4.42 2.53
C PHE A 93 1.44 -5.39 2.56
N ALA A 94 1.18 -6.70 2.70
CA ALA A 94 2.21 -7.73 2.65
C ALA A 94 2.96 -7.79 1.31
N ASN A 95 2.36 -7.27 0.24
CA ASN A 95 2.90 -7.25 -1.12
C ASN A 95 3.37 -5.87 -1.58
N LEU A 96 3.38 -4.88 -0.69
CA LEU A 96 3.94 -3.55 -0.94
C LEU A 96 5.33 -3.42 -0.29
N SER A 97 6.20 -2.63 -0.92
CA SER A 97 7.40 -2.16 -0.23
C SER A 97 7.02 -1.17 0.88
N LEU A 98 7.85 -1.07 1.93
CA LEU A 98 7.64 -0.15 3.06
C LEU A 98 7.39 1.30 2.59
N LYS A 99 8.10 1.75 1.56
CA LYS A 99 7.97 3.11 1.02
C LYS A 99 6.61 3.32 0.37
N ILE A 100 6.14 2.38 -0.46
CA ILE A 100 4.84 2.49 -1.12
C ILE A 100 3.71 2.35 -0.11
N ALA A 101 3.82 1.41 0.85
CA ALA A 101 2.85 1.29 1.95
C ALA A 101 2.71 2.59 2.75
N GLY A 102 3.83 3.26 3.05
CA GLY A 102 3.83 4.58 3.68
C GLY A 102 3.12 5.65 2.87
N LEU A 103 3.36 5.69 1.56
CA LEU A 103 2.70 6.62 0.64
C LEU A 103 1.18 6.38 0.56
N VAL A 104 0.75 5.11 0.47
CA VAL A 104 -0.66 4.74 0.47
C VAL A 104 -1.35 5.25 1.73
N ILE A 105 -0.75 5.05 2.91
CA ILE A 105 -1.29 5.55 4.19
C ILE A 105 -1.40 7.08 4.20
N ASP A 106 -0.42 7.81 3.65
CA ASP A 106 -0.51 9.28 3.56
C ASP A 106 -1.60 9.74 2.61
N SER A 107 -1.76 9.06 1.48
CA SER A 107 -2.79 9.39 0.50
C SER A 107 -4.18 9.11 1.02
N MET A 108 -4.40 8.00 1.75
CA MET A 108 -5.69 7.71 2.39
C MET A 108 -6.14 8.80 3.36
N LYS A 109 -5.21 9.51 4.02
CA LYS A 109 -5.55 10.63 4.92
C LYS A 109 -5.98 11.91 4.18
N LYS A 110 -5.73 11.98 2.87
CA LYS A 110 -5.97 13.18 2.04
C LYS A 110 -7.11 13.00 1.04
N THR A 111 -7.65 11.80 0.93
CA THR A 111 -8.61 11.42 -0.09
C THR A 111 -9.80 10.77 0.58
N GLU A 112 -11.01 11.23 0.26
CA GLU A 112 -12.25 10.56 0.63
C GLU A 112 -12.80 9.88 -0.64
N PRO A 113 -13.00 8.56 -0.64
CA PRO A 113 -13.45 7.85 -1.83
C PRO A 113 -14.97 7.94 -1.99
N GLU A 114 -15.44 8.05 -3.23
CA GLU A 114 -16.84 7.73 -3.55
C GLU A 114 -17.00 6.23 -3.83
N GLU A 115 -18.20 5.67 -3.54
CA GLU A 115 -18.49 4.24 -3.76
C GLU A 115 -18.13 3.76 -5.17
N ASN A 116 -18.47 4.57 -6.19
CA ASN A 116 -18.19 4.25 -7.58
C ASN A 116 -16.68 4.16 -7.89
N GLU A 117 -15.86 4.92 -7.19
CA GLU A 117 -14.41 4.92 -7.37
C GLU A 117 -13.78 3.68 -6.77
N VAL A 118 -14.27 3.27 -5.60
CA VAL A 118 -13.90 2.00 -4.97
C VAL A 118 -14.25 0.85 -5.89
N ILE A 119 -15.50 0.76 -6.34
CA ILE A 119 -15.97 -0.31 -7.24
C ILE A 119 -15.13 -0.34 -8.53
N ARG A 120 -14.82 0.83 -9.10
CA ARG A 120 -13.98 0.93 -10.30
C ARG A 120 -12.57 0.38 -10.06
N ALA A 121 -11.95 0.75 -8.93
CA ALA A 121 -10.62 0.30 -8.57
C ALA A 121 -10.58 -1.22 -8.32
N GLU A 122 -11.55 -1.76 -7.59
CA GLU A 122 -11.66 -3.20 -7.34
C GLU A 122 -11.90 -4.00 -8.62
N LYS A 123 -12.77 -3.51 -9.53
CA LYS A 123 -12.95 -4.14 -10.84
C LYS A 123 -11.66 -4.14 -11.66
N LYS A 124 -10.93 -3.02 -11.67
CA LYS A 124 -9.63 -2.93 -12.36
C LYS A 124 -8.62 -3.94 -11.79
N PHE A 125 -8.64 -4.14 -10.48
CA PHE A 125 -7.83 -5.17 -9.82
C PHE A 125 -8.23 -6.58 -10.33
N LEU A 126 -9.52 -6.92 -10.33
CA LEU A 126 -10.02 -8.22 -10.76
C LEU A 126 -9.73 -8.50 -12.24
N GLU A 127 -9.97 -7.53 -13.11
CA GLU A 127 -9.66 -7.62 -14.55
C GLU A 127 -8.17 -7.91 -14.78
N ALA A 128 -7.30 -7.19 -14.07
CA ALA A 128 -5.86 -7.42 -14.13
C ALA A 128 -5.49 -8.83 -13.63
N ALA A 129 -6.12 -9.31 -12.56
CA ALA A 129 -5.89 -10.63 -12.00
C ALA A 129 -6.31 -11.75 -12.97
N GLU A 130 -7.49 -11.64 -13.57
CA GLU A 130 -7.97 -12.57 -14.59
C GLU A 130 -7.05 -12.61 -15.80
N ASP A 131 -6.63 -11.44 -16.30
CA ASP A 131 -5.73 -11.33 -17.43
C ASP A 131 -4.39 -12.01 -17.18
N ILE A 132 -3.84 -11.86 -15.96
CA ILE A 132 -2.59 -12.52 -15.57
C ILE A 132 -2.80 -14.03 -15.50
N ARG A 133 -3.86 -14.50 -14.83
CA ARG A 133 -4.18 -15.94 -14.74
C ARG A 133 -4.34 -16.58 -16.12
N ARG A 134 -5.01 -15.92 -17.07
CA ARG A 134 -5.18 -16.39 -18.45
C ARG A 134 -3.87 -16.48 -19.24
N ARG A 135 -2.88 -15.65 -18.92
CA ARG A 135 -1.56 -15.66 -19.58
C ARG A 135 -0.60 -16.68 -18.97
N VAL A 136 -0.70 -16.92 -17.66
CA VAL A 136 0.16 -17.88 -16.94
C VAL A 136 -0.38 -19.31 -17.03
N GLY A 137 -1.69 -19.49 -17.21
CA GLY A 137 -2.33 -20.78 -17.42
C GLY A 137 -2.29 -21.31 -18.86
N LYS A 138 -1.65 -20.58 -19.79
CA LYS A 138 -1.31 -21.04 -21.14
C LYS A 138 0.15 -21.44 -21.19
#